data_AF-A0A2E7E4R0-F1
#
_entry.id   AF-A0A2E7E4R0-F1
#
_cell.length_a   1.000
_cell.length_b   1.000
_cell.length_c   1.000
_cell.angle_alpha   90.00
_cell.angle_beta   90.00
_cell.angle_gamma   90.00
#
_symmetry.space_group_name_H-M   'P 1'
#
loop_
_entity.id
_entity.type
_entity.pdbx_description
1 polymer ?
#
loop_
_entity_poly.entity_id
_entity_poly.type
_entity_poly.pdbx_seq_one_letter_code
_entity_poly.pdbx_strand_id
1 'polypeptide(L)'
;MVLIGEAVFSIQASAVLPPAYLSIPQFKACLGTVSKGTWTAYCLPKRRPKGCSIQRWHRIKQSAPPDQCPPVQQSSHCDHPSDGIDGKL
;
A
#
# COMPACT_ATOMS: atom_id res chain seq x y z
N MET A 1 32.90 43.72 3.63
CA MET A 1 32.18 42.61 4.28
C MET A 1 30.70 42.68 3.93
N VAL A 2 30.31 42.19 2.75
CA VAL A 2 28.97 41.66 2.47
C VAL A 2 29.22 40.50 1.52
N LEU A 3 28.92 39.28 1.96
CA LEU A 3 29.31 38.03 1.31
C LEU A 3 28.21 37.59 0.32
N ILE A 4 28.63 37.41 -0.93
CA ILE A 4 28.12 36.54 -2.01
C ILE A 4 27.00 35.52 -1.67
N GLY A 5 25.95 35.48 -2.51
CA GLY A 5 25.24 34.23 -2.87
C GLY A 5 23.72 34.20 -2.70
N GLU A 6 22.96 34.83 -3.60
CA GLU A 6 21.52 34.54 -3.78
C GLU A 6 21.33 33.16 -4.42
N ALA A 7 21.29 32.12 -3.60
CA ALA A 7 20.70 30.85 -3.97
C ALA A 7 19.75 30.44 -2.85
N VAL A 8 18.58 31.10 -2.82
CA VAL A 8 17.39 30.50 -2.20
C VAL A 8 17.03 29.28 -3.04
N PHE A 9 17.71 28.17 -2.76
CA PHE A 9 17.39 26.85 -3.27
C PHE A 9 15.98 26.59 -2.76
N SER A 10 14.98 26.86 -3.61
CA SER A 10 13.61 26.51 -3.33
C SER A 10 13.58 24.99 -3.26
N ILE A 11 13.81 24.45 -2.06
CA ILE A 11 13.51 23.08 -1.72
C ILE A 11 12.00 23.02 -1.80
N GLN A 12 11.48 22.82 -3.02
CA GLN A 12 10.09 22.56 -3.26
C GLN A 12 9.86 21.13 -2.81
N ALA A 13 9.80 20.96 -1.49
CA ALA A 13 9.39 19.73 -0.86
C ALA A 13 7.96 19.49 -1.35
N SER A 14 7.80 18.57 -2.29
CA SER A 14 6.50 18.00 -2.61
C SER A 14 6.09 17.30 -1.33
N ALA A 15 5.26 17.95 -0.50
CA ALA A 15 4.71 17.31 0.68
C ALA A 15 3.92 16.10 0.18
N VAL A 16 4.50 14.91 0.32
CA VAL A 16 3.80 13.67 0.00
C VAL A 16 2.78 13.48 1.11
N LEU A 17 1.57 13.96 0.88
CA LEU A 17 0.49 13.78 1.83
C LEU A 17 0.31 12.28 2.05
N PRO A 18 0.15 11.85 3.32
CA PRO A 18 -0.11 10.45 3.59
C PRO A 18 -1.41 10.01 2.89
N PRO A 19 -1.48 8.76 2.42
CA PRO A 19 -2.71 8.24 1.83
C PRO A 19 -3.93 8.45 2.72
N ALA A 20 -5.03 8.94 2.16
CA ALA A 20 -6.20 9.37 2.95
C ALA A 20 -6.88 8.23 3.73
N TYR A 21 -6.73 6.97 3.29
CA TYR A 21 -7.27 5.81 4.03
C TYR A 21 -6.62 5.62 5.40
N LEU A 22 -5.42 6.14 5.64
CA LEU A 22 -4.72 6.04 6.93
C LEU A 22 -5.44 6.82 8.04
N SER A 23 -6.25 7.82 7.67
CA SER A 23 -7.08 8.60 8.60
C SER A 23 -8.38 7.89 8.99
N ILE A 24 -8.70 6.73 8.39
CA ILE A 24 -9.92 5.98 8.71
C ILE A 24 -9.66 5.08 9.92
N PRO A 25 -10.45 5.18 10.99
CA PRO A 25 -10.25 4.35 12.18
C PRO A 25 -10.45 2.87 11.82
N GLN A 26 -9.56 2.02 12.35
CA GLN A 26 -9.57 0.57 12.13
C GLN A 26 -9.47 0.14 10.66
N PHE A 27 -8.84 0.96 9.79
CA PHE A 27 -8.69 0.64 8.36
C PHE A 27 -8.00 -0.71 8.12
N LYS A 28 -7.09 -1.13 9.02
CA LYS A 28 -6.34 -2.39 8.93
C LYS A 28 -7.24 -3.62 8.87
N ALA A 29 -8.44 -3.58 9.47
CA ALA A 29 -9.39 -4.69 9.41
C ALA A 29 -9.97 -4.92 8.00
N CYS A 30 -9.81 -3.94 7.11
CA CYS A 30 -10.27 -3.96 5.74
C CYS A 30 -9.15 -4.18 4.73
N LEU A 31 -7.88 -4.02 5.12
CA LEU A 31 -6.75 -4.12 4.21
C LEU A 31 -6.00 -5.43 4.44
N GLY A 32 -5.38 -5.93 3.37
CA GLY A 32 -4.34 -6.94 3.47
C GLY A 32 -2.96 -6.30 3.60
N THR A 33 -1.96 -7.14 3.79
CA THR A 33 -0.56 -6.73 3.87
C THR A 33 0.30 -7.63 3.00
N VAL A 34 1.05 -7.03 2.07
CA VAL A 34 1.99 -7.73 1.20
C VAL A 34 3.42 -7.40 1.59
N SER A 35 4.28 -8.41 1.70
CA SER A 35 5.72 -8.20 1.88
C SER A 35 6.35 -7.70 0.59
N LYS A 36 7.16 -6.66 0.67
CA LYS A 36 7.96 -6.07 -0.41
C LYS A 36 9.45 -6.31 -0.21
N GLY A 37 9.79 -7.39 0.50
CA GLY A 37 11.17 -7.76 0.84
C GLY A 37 11.62 -7.11 2.14
N THR A 38 11.90 -5.81 2.12
CA THR A 38 12.42 -5.07 3.29
C THR A 38 11.35 -4.37 4.12
N TRP A 39 10.13 -4.25 3.59
CA TRP A 39 9.00 -3.59 4.25
C TRP A 39 7.67 -4.25 3.88
N THR A 40 6.64 -3.93 4.66
CA THR A 40 5.28 -4.45 4.46
C THR A 40 4.37 -3.33 3.97
N ALA A 41 3.73 -3.54 2.82
CA ALA A 41 2.78 -2.61 2.24
C ALA A 41 1.34 -3.03 2.56
N TYR A 42 0.44 -2.06 2.77
CA TYR A 42 -0.99 -2.35 2.76
C TYR A 42 -1.49 -2.51 1.32
N CYS A 43 -2.48 -3.38 1.14
CA CYS A 43 -3.15 -3.59 -0.14
C CYS A 43 -4.65 -3.76 0.06
N LEU A 44 -5.45 -3.47 -0.98
CA LEU A 44 -6.90 -3.63 -0.95
C LEU A 44 -7.29 -5.02 -1.47
N PRO A 45 -7.93 -5.88 -0.66
CA PRO A 45 -8.38 -7.20 -1.10
C PRO A 45 -9.49 -7.09 -2.17
N LYS A 46 -9.65 -8.10 -3.04
CA LYS A 46 -10.76 -8.12 -4.02
C LYS A 46 -12.15 -8.17 -3.37
N ARG A 47 -12.25 -8.78 -2.19
CA ARG A 47 -13.51 -8.93 -1.45
C ARG A 47 -13.36 -8.36 -0.05
N ARG A 48 -14.43 -7.75 0.47
CA ARG A 48 -14.48 -7.21 1.83
C ARG A 48 -14.23 -8.34 2.86
N PRO A 49 -13.23 -8.22 3.75
CA PRO A 49 -13.02 -9.16 4.85
C PRO A 49 -14.20 -9.18 5.83
N LYS A 50 -14.45 -10.32 6.51
CA LYS A 50 -15.55 -10.45 7.48
C LYS A 50 -15.47 -9.41 8.61
N GLY A 51 -14.27 -9.08 9.09
CA GLY A 51 -14.03 -8.09 10.15
C GLY A 51 -14.14 -6.62 9.71
N CYS A 52 -14.24 -6.36 8.41
CA CYS A 52 -14.37 -5.01 7.89
C CYS A 52 -15.85 -4.63 7.78
N SER A 53 -16.31 -3.56 8.44
CA SER A 53 -17.70 -3.10 8.27
C SER A 53 -17.94 -2.57 6.86
N ILE A 54 -19.19 -2.67 6.37
CA ILE A 54 -19.57 -2.23 5.01
C ILE A 54 -19.28 -0.72 4.83
N GLN A 55 -19.62 0.08 5.85
CA GLN A 55 -19.35 1.52 5.82
C GLN A 55 -17.86 1.83 5.72
N ARG A 56 -17.00 1.16 6.49
CA ARG A 56 -15.54 1.36 6.42
C ARG A 56 -14.97 0.91 5.08
N TRP A 57 -15.44 -0.22 4.57
CA TRP A 57 -15.07 -0.73 3.25
C TRP A 57 -15.34 0.31 2.15
N HIS A 58 -16.52 0.94 2.18
CA HIS A 58 -16.87 2.01 1.24
C HIS A 58 -15.99 3.23 1.41
N ARG A 59 -15.74 3.66 2.66
CA ARG A 59 -14.90 4.83 2.94
C ARG A 59 -13.48 4.64 2.44
N ILE A 60 -12.88 3.47 2.65
CA ILE A 60 -11.52 3.15 2.15
C ILE A 60 -11.47 3.20 0.63
N LYS A 61 -12.46 2.62 -0.06
CA LYS A 61 -12.54 2.66 -1.53
C LYS A 61 -12.67 4.08 -2.08
N GLN A 62 -13.18 5.02 -1.30
CA GLN A 62 -13.36 6.42 -1.69
C GLN A 62 -12.19 7.31 -1.27
N SER A 63 -11.24 6.82 -0.47
CA SER A 63 -10.17 7.62 0.16
C SER A 63 -8.79 7.31 -0.41
N ALA A 64 -8.64 7.29 -1.74
CA ALA A 64 -7.42 6.90 -2.43
C ALA A 64 -6.87 5.54 -1.93
N PRO A 65 -7.59 4.44 -2.17
CA PRO A 65 -7.22 3.13 -1.64
C PRO A 65 -5.84 2.67 -2.14
N PRO A 66 -5.15 1.81 -1.38
CA PRO A 66 -3.91 1.20 -1.85
C PRO A 66 -4.19 0.22 -3.00
N ASP A 67 -3.13 -0.19 -3.69
CA ASP A 67 -3.19 -1.16 -4.78
C ASP A 67 -3.86 -2.47 -4.38
N GLN A 68 -4.39 -3.19 -5.36
CA GLN A 68 -5.00 -4.50 -5.12
C GLN A 68 -3.99 -5.50 -4.56
N CYS A 69 -4.42 -6.30 -3.59
CA CYS A 69 -3.59 -7.39 -3.09
C CYS A 69 -3.31 -8.41 -4.20
N PRO A 70 -2.10 -9.00 -4.24
CA PRO A 70 -1.81 -10.07 -5.18
C PRO A 70 -2.75 -11.27 -4.94
N PRO A 71 -3.05 -12.07 -5.99
CA PRO A 71 -4.01 -13.17 -5.91
C PRO A 71 -3.63 -14.24 -4.88
N VAL A 72 -2.33 -14.45 -4.63
CA VAL A 72 -1.81 -15.43 -3.66
C VAL A 72 -2.21 -15.15 -2.21
N GLN A 73 -2.62 -13.92 -1.87
CA GLN A 73 -2.99 -13.54 -0.49
C GLN A 73 -4.49 -13.44 -0.26
N GLN A 74 -5.30 -13.96 -1.19
CA GLN A 74 -6.77 -13.85 -1.15
C GLN A 74 -7.47 -15.18 -0.81
N SER A 75 -6.72 -16.27 -0.71
CA SER A 75 -7.22 -17.61 -0.40
C SER A 75 -6.56 -18.13 0.87
N SER A 76 -7.38 -18.43 1.87
CA SER A 76 -7.02 -19.15 3.10
C SER A 76 -6.69 -20.63 2.84
N HIS A 77 -5.84 -20.91 1.84
CA HIS A 77 -5.29 -22.23 1.63
C HIS A 77 -3.80 -22.10 1.30
N CYS A 78 -2.98 -22.81 2.07
CA CYS A 78 -1.55 -22.84 1.92
C CYS A 78 -1.20 -23.63 0.66
N ASP A 79 -0.91 -22.96 -0.43
CA ASP A 79 -0.10 -23.55 -1.50
C ASP A 79 1.31 -22.97 -1.39
N HIS A 80 2.23 -23.85 -1.00
CA HIS A 80 3.66 -23.60 -1.00
C HIS A 80 4.16 -23.52 -2.46
N PRO A 81 5.31 -22.88 -2.73
CA PRO A 81 5.82 -22.62 -4.07
C PRO A 81 6.63 -23.81 -4.61
N SER A 82 6.34 -24.20 -5.86
CA SER A 82 7.11 -25.08 -6.77
C SER A 82 6.36 -25.05 -8.10
N ASP A 83 6.88 -24.93 -9.31
CA ASP A 83 8.21 -24.94 -9.92
C ASP A 83 7.98 -24.60 -11.42
N GLY A 84 8.98 -24.16 -12.19
CA GLY A 84 8.83 -24.20 -13.67
C GLY A 84 9.69 -23.29 -14.55
N ILE A 85 11.01 -23.37 -14.41
CA ILE A 85 12.06 -23.36 -15.45
C ILE A 85 11.73 -22.76 -16.86
N ASP A 86 12.41 -21.69 -17.25
CA ASP A 86 13.03 -21.56 -18.58
C ASP A 86 14.37 -20.83 -18.51
N GLY A 87 15.44 -21.56 -18.81
CA GLY A 87 16.83 -21.10 -18.72
C GLY A 87 17.72 -22.11 -19.42
N LYS A 88 17.42 -22.34 -20.69
CA LYS A 88 18.19 -23.18 -21.61
C LYS A 88 19.51 -22.46 -21.93
N LEU A 89 20.63 -23.03 -21.54
CA LEU A 89 21.83 -23.05 -22.37
C LEU A 89 22.60 -24.36 -22.16
#